data_AF-A0A950AWQ1-F1
#
_entry.id   AF-A0A950AWQ1-F1
#
_cell.length_a   1.000
_cell.length_b   1.000
_cell.length_c   1.000
_cell.angle_alpha   90.00
_cell.angle_beta   90.00
_cell.angle_gamma   90.00
#
_symmetry.space_group_name_H-M   'P 1'
#
loop_
_entity.id
_entity.type
_entity.pdbx_description
1 polymer ?
#
loop_
_entity_poly.entity_id
_entity_poly.type
_entity_poly.pdbx_seq_one_letter_code
_entity_poly.pdbx_strand_id
1 'polypeptide(L)'
;QGTRGNFLGCMGYPKCRNTMPVDDQGRPIQPVKVEVTCAKCGGPMGVKHGRRGAFLGCLNYPKCRSTAPIPEELKEQLGDALRPPANPKADILKTITVEETCESCGGAMTVRSSRRGYFLGCANYPKCKGTREPSEATLEKITAAVGG
;
A
#
# COMPACT_ATOMS: atom_id res chain seq x y z
N GLN A 1 9.04 -7.59 -9.24
CA GLN A 1 7.89 -6.95 -8.56
C GLN A 1 8.39 -6.27 -7.29
N GLY A 2 7.98 -5.02 -7.02
CA GLY A 2 8.36 -4.31 -5.80
C GLY A 2 7.48 -4.71 -4.60
N THR A 3 7.89 -4.37 -3.38
CA THR A 3 7.07 -4.63 -2.17
C THR A 3 5.76 -3.85 -2.12
N ARG A 4 5.57 -2.90 -3.05
CA ARG A 4 4.37 -2.07 -3.20
C ARG A 4 3.61 -2.35 -4.51
N GLY A 5 3.80 -3.54 -5.07
CA GLY A 5 3.24 -3.92 -6.36
C GLY A 5 4.15 -3.60 -7.55
N ASN A 6 3.56 -3.61 -8.73
CA ASN A 6 4.24 -3.32 -9.98
C ASN A 6 4.52 -1.83 -10.12
N PHE A 7 5.58 -1.50 -10.86
CA PHE A 7 5.97 -0.11 -11.13
C PHE A 7 6.68 -0.03 -12.48
N LEU A 8 6.60 1.12 -13.12
CA LEU A 8 7.41 1.48 -14.29
C LEU A 8 8.70 2.11 -13.80
N GLY A 9 9.83 1.54 -14.23
CA GLY A 9 11.16 2.13 -14.06
C GLY A 9 11.58 2.89 -15.32
N CYS A 10 12.35 3.97 -15.15
CA CYS A 10 12.94 4.64 -16.30
C CYS A 10 14.02 3.75 -16.95
N MET A 11 13.98 3.60 -18.27
CA MET A 11 15.01 2.89 -19.06
C MET A 11 16.42 3.48 -18.90
N GLY A 12 16.53 4.75 -18.49
CA GLY A 12 17.82 5.41 -18.22
C GLY A 12 18.47 5.02 -16.89
N TYR A 13 18.03 3.96 -16.22
CA TYR A 13 18.67 3.45 -15.01
C TYR A 13 20.12 3.02 -15.31
N PRO A 14 21.11 3.30 -14.44
CA PRO A 14 21.00 3.86 -13.09
C PRO A 14 21.00 5.39 -13.01
N LYS A 15 21.17 6.08 -14.14
CA LYS A 15 21.26 7.56 -14.21
C LYS A 15 19.91 8.21 -13.89
N CYS A 16 18.81 7.59 -14.31
CA CYS A 16 17.46 7.95 -13.92
C CYS A 16 16.83 6.84 -13.07
N ARG A 17 16.56 7.11 -11.79
CA ARG A 17 15.93 6.17 -10.85
C ARG A 17 14.45 6.48 -10.61
N ASN A 18 13.82 7.23 -11.52
CA ASN A 18 12.41 7.52 -11.42
C ASN A 18 11.60 6.22 -11.53
N THR A 19 10.65 6.05 -10.63
CA THR A 19 9.72 4.92 -10.62
C THR A 19 8.30 5.45 -10.48
N MET A 20 7.37 4.85 -11.20
CA MET A 20 5.95 5.20 -11.13
C MET A 20 5.12 3.96 -10.78
N PRO A 21 4.22 4.04 -9.80
CA PRO A 21 3.30 2.93 -9.53
C PRO A 21 2.36 2.72 -10.73
N VAL A 22 1.94 1.48 -10.93
CA VAL A 22 0.95 1.12 -11.95
C VAL A 22 -0.27 0.43 -11.35
N ASP A 23 -1.38 0.51 -12.06
CA ASP A 23 -2.59 -0.27 -11.76
C ASP A 23 -2.40 -1.76 -12.13
N ASP A 24 -3.46 -2.55 -11.92
CA ASP A 24 -3.55 -3.96 -12.26
C ASP A 24 -3.35 -4.23 -13.77
N GLN A 25 -3.71 -3.26 -14.61
CA GLN A 25 -3.52 -3.29 -16.07
C GLN A 25 -2.14 -2.77 -16.50
N GLY A 26 -1.25 -2.44 -15.56
CA GLY A 26 0.09 -1.92 -15.86
C GLY A 26 0.13 -0.45 -16.32
N ARG A 27 -0.98 0.30 -16.19
CA ARG A 27 -1.06 1.72 -16.55
C ARG A 27 -0.56 2.60 -15.40
N PRO A 28 0.16 3.71 -15.68
CA PRO A 28 0.65 4.61 -14.63
C PRO A 28 -0.49 5.20 -13.79
N ILE A 29 -0.40 5.07 -12.46
CA ILE A 29 -1.33 5.73 -11.54
C ILE A 29 -0.92 7.19 -11.42
N GLN A 30 -1.77 8.09 -11.93
CA GLN A 30 -1.53 9.53 -11.85
C GLN A 30 -1.97 10.10 -10.49
N PRO A 31 -1.15 10.97 -9.86
CA PRO A 31 -1.53 11.68 -8.65
C PRO A 31 -2.78 12.54 -8.88
N VAL A 32 -3.75 12.48 -7.97
CA VAL A 32 -4.89 13.42 -7.96
C VAL A 32 -4.36 14.82 -7.69
N LYS A 33 -4.61 15.75 -8.61
CA LYS A 33 -4.18 17.15 -8.46
C LYS A 33 -5.06 17.86 -7.44
N VAL A 34 -4.46 18.72 -6.63
CA VAL A 34 -5.16 19.54 -5.64
C VAL A 34 -4.85 21.02 -5.89
N GLU A 35 -5.66 21.91 -5.34
CA GLU A 35 -5.49 23.36 -5.46
C GLU A 35 -4.33 23.92 -4.59
N VAL A 36 -3.60 23.05 -3.88
CA VAL A 36 -2.46 23.44 -3.05
C VAL A 36 -1.21 23.65 -3.90
N THR A 37 -0.58 24.81 -3.75
CA THR A 37 0.71 25.13 -4.39
C THR A 37 1.89 24.72 -3.53
N CYS A 38 2.99 24.34 -4.17
CA CYS A 38 4.22 23.95 -3.48
C CYS A 38 4.93 25.15 -2.84
N ALA A 39 5.11 25.13 -1.52
CA ALA A 39 5.83 26.18 -0.77
C ALA A 39 7.29 26.44 -1.22
N LYS A 40 7.92 25.50 -1.95
CA LYS A 40 9.31 25.64 -2.42
C LYS A 40 9.46 26.18 -3.84
N CYS A 41 8.48 25.94 -4.72
CA CYS A 41 8.63 26.27 -6.14
C CYS A 41 7.37 26.86 -6.79
N GLY A 42 6.29 27.05 -6.04
CA GLY A 42 4.99 27.52 -6.54
C GLY A 42 4.26 26.53 -7.46
N GLY A 43 4.89 25.41 -7.84
CA GLY A 43 4.29 24.43 -8.75
C GLY A 43 3.11 23.66 -8.14
N PRO A 44 2.32 22.98 -8.98
CA PRO A 44 1.14 22.23 -8.53
C PRO A 44 1.55 21.04 -7.67
N MET A 45 0.71 20.74 -6.68
CA MET A 45 0.83 19.55 -5.85
C MET A 45 -0.23 18.51 -6.20
N GLY A 46 0.08 17.25 -5.92
CA GLY A 46 -0.88 16.16 -6.04
C GLY A 46 -0.71 15.13 -4.93
N VAL A 47 -1.77 14.35 -4.72
CA VAL A 47 -1.84 13.30 -3.70
C VAL A 47 -1.01 12.10 -4.14
N LYS A 48 -0.07 11.68 -3.30
CA LYS A 48 0.75 10.48 -3.47
C LYS A 48 0.68 9.62 -2.22
N HIS A 49 0.92 8.31 -2.36
CA HIS A 49 0.87 7.37 -1.24
C HIS A 49 2.26 6.91 -0.81
N GLY A 50 2.52 6.98 0.49
CA GLY A 50 3.75 6.54 1.12
C GLY A 50 3.49 5.51 2.21
N ARG A 51 4.55 5.12 2.94
CA ARG A 51 4.44 4.17 4.07
C ARG A 51 3.56 4.69 5.22
N ARG A 52 3.52 6.02 5.40
CA ARG A 52 2.78 6.71 6.47
C ARG A 52 1.38 7.16 6.03
N GLY A 53 0.93 6.75 4.83
CA GLY A 53 -0.34 7.19 4.24
C GLY A 53 -0.15 8.18 3.09
N ALA A 54 -1.25 8.80 2.68
CA ALA A 54 -1.29 9.79 1.62
C ALA A 54 -0.61 11.11 2.05
N PHE A 55 0.05 11.77 1.10
CA PHE A 55 0.74 13.04 1.30
C PHE A 55 0.70 13.89 0.03
N LEU A 56 0.90 15.20 0.15
CA LEU A 56 1.04 16.09 -0.99
C LEU A 56 2.48 16.04 -1.51
N GLY A 57 2.66 15.66 -2.77
CA GLY A 57 3.95 15.70 -3.46
C GLY A 57 3.93 16.70 -4.60
N CYS A 58 5.01 17.48 -4.76
CA CYS A 58 5.14 18.35 -5.91
C CYS A 58 5.14 17.54 -7.22
N LEU A 59 4.40 18.01 -8.23
CA LEU A 59 4.33 17.38 -9.55
C LEU A 59 5.53 17.72 -10.43
N ASN A 60 6.31 18.75 -10.09
CA ASN A 60 7.57 19.09 -10.77
C ASN A 60 8.75 18.16 -10.40
N TYR A 61 8.48 16.98 -9.85
CA TYR A 61 9.52 15.97 -9.63
C TYR A 61 10.13 15.54 -10.99
N PRO A 62 11.44 15.39 -11.13
CA PRO A 62 12.48 15.37 -10.09
C PRO A 62 13.06 16.74 -9.72
N LYS A 63 12.70 17.81 -10.43
CA LYS A 63 13.22 19.18 -10.23
C LYS A 63 12.84 19.73 -8.85
N CYS A 64 11.65 19.41 -8.35
CA CYS A 64 11.23 19.71 -6.99
C CYS A 64 10.82 18.43 -6.25
N ARG A 65 11.48 18.16 -5.11
CA ARG A 65 11.20 17.00 -4.24
C ARG A 65 10.41 17.37 -2.98
N SER A 66 9.78 18.55 -2.95
CA SER A 66 9.01 19.00 -1.79
C SER A 66 7.79 18.10 -1.57
N THR A 67 7.52 17.83 -0.29
CA THR A 67 6.36 17.08 0.19
C THR A 67 5.75 17.81 1.38
N ALA A 68 4.43 17.76 1.50
CA ALA A 68 3.69 18.33 2.62
C ALA A 68 2.63 17.33 3.12
N PRO A 69 2.19 17.42 4.38
CA PRO A 69 0.98 16.72 4.82
C PRO A 69 -0.25 17.24 4.06
N ILE A 70 -1.31 16.43 4.03
CA ILE A 70 -2.59 16.85 3.44
C ILE A 70 -3.34 17.68 4.49
N PRO A 71 -3.74 18.93 4.18
CA PRO A 71 -4.58 19.74 5.06
C PRO A 71 -5.89 19.04 5.42
N GLU A 72 -6.40 19.28 6.62
CA GLU A 72 -7.61 18.58 7.12
C GLU A 72 -8.83 18.81 6.21
N GLU A 73 -9.01 20.03 5.72
CA GLU A 73 -10.07 20.44 4.80
C GLU A 73 -10.09 19.61 3.50
N LEU A 74 -8.90 19.28 2.99
CA LEU A 74 -8.76 18.46 1.78
C LEU A 74 -9.00 16.98 2.06
N LYS A 75 -8.85 16.53 3.31
CA LYS A 75 -9.03 15.10 3.60
C LYS A 75 -10.48 14.66 3.39
N GLU A 76 -11.43 15.51 3.76
CA GLU A 76 -12.85 15.24 3.57
C GLU A 76 -13.22 15.21 2.08
N GLN A 77 -12.69 16.16 1.29
CA GLN A 77 -12.95 16.24 -0.15
C GLN A 77 -12.31 15.09 -0.94
N LEU A 78 -11.13 14.63 -0.51
CA LEU A 78 -10.34 13.64 -1.23
C LEU A 78 -10.66 12.20 -0.85
N GLY A 79 -11.65 11.92 -0.01
CA GLY A 79 -11.96 10.61 0.60
C GLY A 79 -11.31 9.39 -0.07
N ASP A 80 -11.72 9.07 -1.29
CA ASP A 80 -11.24 7.90 -2.05
C ASP A 80 -9.80 8.00 -2.55
N ALA A 81 -9.36 9.19 -2.92
CA ALA A 81 -7.99 9.47 -3.33
C ALA A 81 -6.97 9.31 -2.18
N LEU A 82 -7.42 9.32 -0.92
CA LEU A 82 -6.57 9.09 0.25
C LEU A 82 -6.44 7.63 0.62
N ARG A 83 -7.40 6.79 0.20
CA ARG A 83 -7.33 5.35 0.43
C ARG A 83 -6.05 4.83 -0.23
N PRO A 84 -5.25 3.97 0.45
CA PRO A 84 -4.10 3.35 -0.17
C PRO A 84 -4.53 2.70 -1.50
N PRO A 85 -3.69 2.74 -2.55
CA PRO A 85 -4.00 2.02 -3.77
C PRO A 85 -4.30 0.57 -3.42
N ALA A 86 -5.31 0.00 -4.09
CA ALA A 86 -5.70 -1.38 -3.90
C ALA A 86 -4.44 -2.25 -3.94
N ASN A 87 -4.34 -3.15 -2.97
CA ASN A 87 -3.26 -4.12 -2.95
C ASN A 87 -3.93 -5.47 -3.20
N PRO A 88 -4.07 -5.88 -4.48
CA PRO A 88 -4.84 -7.08 -4.83
C PRO A 88 -4.41 -8.28 -4.01
N LYS A 89 -3.10 -8.43 -3.78
CA LYS A 89 -2.55 -9.49 -2.94
C LYS A 89 -3.05 -9.42 -1.49
N ALA A 90 -3.05 -8.25 -0.87
CA ALA A 90 -3.56 -8.10 0.50
C ALA A 90 -5.08 -8.27 0.58
N ASP A 91 -5.82 -7.87 -0.46
CA ASP A 91 -7.28 -7.98 -0.47
C ASP A 91 -7.73 -9.43 -0.69
N ILE A 92 -7.06 -10.18 -1.57
CA ILE A 92 -7.26 -11.63 -1.72
C ILE A 92 -6.99 -12.35 -0.38
N LEU A 93 -5.87 -12.05 0.29
CA LEU A 93 -5.52 -12.69 1.56
C LEU A 93 -6.58 -12.50 2.66
N LYS A 94 -7.29 -11.37 2.67
CA LYS A 94 -8.37 -11.11 3.66
C LYS A 94 -9.63 -11.94 3.40
N THR A 95 -9.84 -12.41 2.17
CA THR A 95 -11.02 -13.25 1.84
C THR A 95 -10.85 -14.70 2.28
N ILE A 96 -9.63 -15.11 2.63
CA ILE A 96 -9.33 -16.46 3.09
C ILE A 96 -9.85 -16.64 4.51
N THR A 97 -10.79 -17.56 4.69
CA THR A 97 -11.32 -17.92 5.99
C THR A 97 -10.27 -18.69 6.79
N VAL A 98 -9.96 -18.21 7.99
CA VAL A 98 -9.02 -18.79 8.93
C VAL A 98 -9.80 -19.31 10.13
N GLU A 99 -9.68 -20.61 10.41
CA GLU A 99 -10.35 -21.27 11.54
C GLU A 99 -9.53 -21.16 12.85
N GLU A 100 -8.23 -20.86 12.74
CA GLU A 100 -7.35 -20.72 13.90
C GLU A 100 -7.61 -19.41 14.67
N THR A 101 -7.56 -19.50 16.00
CA THR A 101 -7.72 -18.34 16.90
C THR A 101 -6.37 -17.89 17.47
N CYS A 102 -6.34 -16.66 17.96
CA CYS A 102 -5.14 -16.08 18.56
C CYS A 102 -4.89 -16.66 19.96
N GLU A 103 -3.73 -17.26 20.21
CA GLU A 103 -3.36 -17.79 21.54
C GLU A 103 -3.27 -16.72 22.63
N SER A 104 -2.99 -15.47 22.27
CA SER A 104 -2.83 -14.38 23.23
C SER A 104 -4.13 -13.73 23.66
N CYS A 105 -5.22 -13.84 22.88
CA CYS A 105 -6.48 -13.15 23.18
C CYS A 105 -7.76 -13.89 22.75
N GLY A 106 -7.65 -15.07 22.14
CA GLY A 106 -8.77 -15.84 21.59
C GLY A 106 -9.43 -15.23 20.35
N GLY A 107 -8.95 -14.07 19.86
CA GLY A 107 -9.55 -13.37 18.73
C GLY A 107 -9.33 -14.07 17.39
N ALA A 108 -10.13 -13.68 16.38
CA ALA A 108 -9.98 -14.15 15.01
C ALA A 108 -8.60 -13.78 14.43
N MET A 109 -8.08 -14.65 13.57
CA MET A 109 -6.79 -14.47 12.91
C MET A 109 -6.98 -14.12 11.44
N THR A 110 -6.06 -13.34 10.87
CA THR A 110 -6.09 -12.87 9.48
C THR A 110 -4.78 -13.21 8.79
N VAL A 111 -4.84 -13.61 7.52
CA VAL A 111 -3.63 -13.93 6.76
C VAL A 111 -2.92 -12.66 6.33
N ARG A 112 -1.60 -12.63 6.51
CA ARG A 112 -0.71 -11.55 6.07
C ARG A 112 0.48 -12.12 5.32
N SER A 113 0.99 -11.36 4.35
CA SER A 113 2.21 -11.71 3.61
C SER A 113 3.45 -11.09 4.25
N SER A 114 4.55 -11.85 4.28
CA SER A 114 5.88 -11.39 4.65
C SER A 114 6.91 -11.77 3.58
N ARG A 115 8.17 -11.34 3.75
CA ARG A 115 9.29 -11.78 2.90
C ARG A 115 9.55 -13.30 3.00
N ARG A 116 9.23 -13.92 4.14
CA ARG A 116 9.49 -15.34 4.42
C ARG A 116 8.32 -16.25 4.04
N GLY A 117 7.20 -15.70 3.57
CA GLY A 117 5.96 -16.44 3.33
C GLY A 117 4.77 -15.80 4.03
N TYR A 118 3.72 -16.57 4.24
CA TYR A 118 2.47 -16.12 4.86
C TYR A 118 2.44 -16.43 6.35
N PHE A 119 1.75 -15.58 7.11
CA PHE A 119 1.56 -15.77 8.55
C PHE A 119 0.17 -15.30 8.98
N LEU A 120 -0.29 -15.81 10.11
CA LEU A 120 -1.53 -15.39 10.74
C LEU A 120 -1.26 -14.28 11.73
N GLY A 121 -1.94 -13.15 11.59
CA GLY A 121 -1.91 -12.03 12.53
C GLY A 121 -3.29 -11.82 13.15
N CYS A 122 -3.32 -11.57 14.45
CA CYS A 122 -4.55 -11.30 15.17
C CYS A 122 -5.32 -10.11 14.57
N ALA A 123 -6.64 -10.27 14.39
CA ALA A 123 -7.53 -9.22 13.90
C ALA A 123 -7.58 -7.99 14.82
N ASN A 124 -7.36 -8.19 16.13
CA ASN A 124 -7.31 -7.14 17.15
C ASN A 124 -6.02 -6.28 17.13
N TYR A 125 -5.15 -6.42 16.12
CA TYR A 125 -4.01 -5.51 15.97
C TYR A 125 -4.51 -4.06 15.78
N PRO A 126 -3.93 -3.04 16.46
CA PRO A 126 -2.65 -3.04 17.18
C PRO A 126 -2.72 -3.43 18.66
N LYS A 127 -3.91 -3.68 19.21
CA LYS A 127 -4.12 -4.01 20.64
C LYS A 127 -3.60 -5.39 21.01
N CYS A 128 -3.67 -6.34 20.08
CA CYS A 128 -3.03 -7.65 20.20
C CYS A 128 -2.00 -7.86 19.08
N LYS A 129 -0.77 -8.21 19.45
CA LYS A 129 0.33 -8.50 18.51
C LYS A 129 0.57 -10.00 18.32
N GLY A 130 -0.40 -10.85 18.69
CA GLY A 130 -0.31 -12.29 18.50
C GLY A 130 -0.13 -12.65 17.03
N THR A 131 0.87 -13.49 16.75
CA THR A 131 1.17 -14.01 15.41
C THR A 131 1.36 -15.52 15.48
N ARG A 132 0.94 -16.23 14.45
CA ARG A 132 1.09 -17.68 14.35
C ARG A 132 1.41 -18.09 12.92
N GLU A 133 2.00 -19.26 12.75
CA GLU A 133 2.13 -19.90 11.44
C GLU A 133 0.79 -20.52 11.01
N PRO A 134 0.40 -20.39 9.74
CA PRO A 134 -0.79 -21.04 9.22
C PRO A 134 -0.60 -22.56 9.20
N SER A 135 -1.66 -23.33 9.46
CA SER A 135 -1.65 -24.76 9.18
C SER A 135 -1.40 -25.06 7.71
N GLU A 136 -0.95 -26.27 7.40
CA GLU A 136 -0.70 -26.72 6.02
C GLU A 136 -1.93 -26.50 5.13
N ALA A 137 -3.12 -26.87 5.62
CA ALA A 137 -4.38 -26.67 4.91
C ALA A 137 -4.68 -25.18 4.62
N THR A 138 -4.39 -24.27 5.57
CA THR A 138 -4.55 -22.83 5.35
C THR A 138 -3.49 -22.30 4.38
N LEU A 139 -2.25 -22.79 4.45
CA LEU A 139 -1.16 -22.40 3.57
C LEU A 139 -1.42 -22.81 2.11
N GLU A 140 -1.98 -23.99 1.88
CA GLU A 140 -2.43 -24.45 0.55
C GLU A 140 -3.51 -23.51 -0.03
N LYS A 141 -4.53 -23.15 0.77
CA LYS A 141 -5.56 -22.18 0.35
C LYS A 141 -4.96 -20.83 -0.02
N ILE A 142 -3.97 -20.36 0.75
CA ILE A 142 -3.31 -19.09 0.49
C ILE A 142 -2.49 -19.12 -0.79
N THR A 143 -1.70 -20.17 -0.98
CA THR A 143 -0.84 -20.31 -2.16
C THR A 143 -1.67 -20.49 -3.43
N ALA A 144 -2.77 -21.24 -3.37
CA ALA A 144 -3.73 -21.38 -4.47
C ALA A 144 -4.40 -20.03 -4.84
N ALA A 145 -4.78 -19.22 -3.85
CA ALA A 145 -5.46 -17.95 -4.09
C ALA A 145 -4.55 -16.84 -4.64
N VAL A 146 -3.24 -16.91 -4.37
CA VAL A 146 -2.29 -15.82 -4.66
C VAL A 146 -1.28 -16.18 -5.75
N GLY A 147 -1.14 -17.48 -6.06
CA GLY A 147 -0.15 -18.04 -6.99
C GLY A 147 -0.62 -18.30 -8.42
N GLY A 148 -1.71 -17.64 -8.86
CA GLY A 148 -2.16 -17.60 -10.26
C GLY A 148 -1.56 -16.43 -11.02
#